data_AF-A0A835W4V5-F1
#
_entry.id   AF-A0A835W4V5-F1
#
_cell.length_a   1.000
_cell.length_b   1.000
_cell.length_c   1.000
_cell.angle_alpha   90.00
_cell.angle_beta   90.00
_cell.angle_gamma   90.00
#
_symmetry.space_group_name_H-M   'P 1'
#
loop_
_entity.id
_entity.type
_entity.pdbx_description
1 polymer ?
#
loop_
_entity_poly.entity_id
_entity_poly.type
_entity_poly.pdbx_seq_one_letter_code
_entity_poly.pdbx_strand_id
1 'polypeptide(L)'
;MAPEQAELADLLCRVEFKLVEELNVKLCEAGLGQIDRVSDAVYTLGDKYACAAEKEELRAVLLGVFGALTGSADVARDAVASWSEVMRWRRRRMASAPPLLGMPPLLIDEGMLGRLAGRVTSAEAFAPVRGAAQLLIAAAERVLSEQRRMDGMREL
;
A
#
# COMPACT_ATOMS: atom_id res chain seq x y z
N MET A 1 12.83 15.34 -6.98
CA MET A 1 12.11 14.05 -6.99
C MET A 1 11.23 14.03 -8.23
N ALA A 2 11.13 12.92 -8.96
CA ALA A 2 10.27 12.86 -10.15
C ALA A 2 8.79 12.91 -9.75
N PRO A 3 7.89 13.52 -10.56
CA PRO A 3 6.46 13.62 -10.24
C PRO A 3 5.80 12.27 -9.93
N GLU A 4 6.11 11.24 -10.70
CA GLU A 4 5.62 9.86 -10.53
C GLU A 4 5.90 9.32 -9.12
N GLN A 5 7.13 9.55 -8.66
CA GLN A 5 7.57 9.07 -7.36
C GLN A 5 6.84 9.82 -6.25
N ALA A 6 6.62 11.13 -6.41
CA ALA A 6 5.95 11.95 -5.41
C ALA A 6 4.47 11.60 -5.31
N GLU A 7 3.81 11.38 -6.44
CA GLU A 7 2.41 10.96 -6.52
C GLU A 7 2.19 9.60 -5.84
N LEU A 8 3.04 8.61 -6.13
CA LEU A 8 2.93 7.30 -5.50
C LEU A 8 3.26 7.33 -4.00
N ALA A 9 4.26 8.13 -3.60
CA ALA A 9 4.60 8.33 -2.18
C ALA A 9 3.45 9.00 -1.41
N ASP A 10 2.79 9.99 -2.03
CA ASP A 10 1.64 10.66 -1.45
C ASP A 10 0.43 9.71 -1.37
N LEU A 11 0.24 8.83 -2.36
CA LEU A 11 -0.78 7.79 -2.31
C LEU A 11 -0.54 6.81 -1.15
N LEU A 12 0.71 6.31 -0.99
CA LEU A 12 1.06 5.44 0.13
C LEU A 12 0.69 6.07 1.48
N CYS A 13 1.05 7.33 1.70
CA CYS A 13 0.70 8.03 2.95
C CYS A 13 -0.81 8.09 3.22
N ARG A 14 -1.65 8.01 2.17
CA ARG A 14 -3.10 8.04 2.29
C ARG A 14 -3.71 6.67 2.49
N VAL A 15 -3.13 5.61 1.95
CA VAL A 15 -3.76 4.28 1.95
C VAL A 15 -3.07 3.25 2.84
N GLU A 16 -1.91 3.59 3.42
CA GLU A 16 -1.17 2.69 4.32
C GLU A 16 -2.05 2.21 5.49
N PHE A 17 -2.89 3.08 6.05
CA PHE A 17 -3.81 2.71 7.12
C PHE A 17 -4.75 1.57 6.71
N LYS A 18 -5.24 1.59 5.46
CA LYS A 18 -6.17 0.57 4.96
C LYS A 18 -5.47 -0.78 4.80
N LEU A 19 -4.23 -0.76 4.28
CA LEU A 19 -3.42 -1.96 4.20
C LEU A 19 -3.11 -2.52 5.59
N VAL A 20 -2.81 -1.67 6.56
CA VAL A 20 -2.55 -2.08 7.96
C VAL A 20 -3.81 -2.68 8.60
N GLU A 21 -4.98 -2.09 8.39
CA GLU A 21 -6.26 -2.64 8.86
C GLU A 21 -6.50 -4.06 8.33
N GLU A 22 -6.42 -4.24 7.00
CA GLU A 22 -6.63 -5.54 6.35
C GLU A 22 -5.59 -6.58 6.77
N LEU A 23 -4.32 -6.17 6.92
CA LEU A 23 -3.25 -7.05 7.39
C LEU A 23 -3.46 -7.45 8.85
N ASN A 24 -3.78 -6.52 9.74
CA ASN A 24 -3.93 -6.81 11.16
C ASN A 24 -5.06 -7.79 11.46
N VAL A 25 -6.14 -7.79 10.66
CA VAL A 25 -7.18 -8.83 10.75
C VAL A 25 -6.56 -10.21 10.52
N LYS A 26 -5.76 -10.39 9.46
CA LYS A 26 -5.15 -11.67 9.10
C LYS A 26 -3.96 -12.07 9.97
N LEU A 27 -3.18 -11.10 10.44
CA LEU A 27 -2.08 -11.35 11.37
C LEU A 27 -2.59 -11.82 12.73
N CYS A 28 -3.68 -11.25 13.24
CA CYS A 28 -4.35 -11.72 14.45
C CYS A 28 -4.90 -13.13 14.29
N GLU A 29 -5.55 -13.45 13.15
CA GLU A 29 -6.04 -14.80 12.85
C GLU A 29 -4.90 -15.84 12.83
N ALA A 30 -3.71 -15.45 12.36
CA ALA A 30 -2.51 -16.27 12.33
C ALA A 30 -1.69 -16.26 13.64
N GLY A 31 -2.12 -15.52 14.67
CA GLY A 31 -1.39 -15.41 15.94
C GLY A 31 -0.07 -14.63 15.86
N LEU A 32 0.15 -13.85 14.79
CA LEU A 32 1.36 -13.06 14.55
C LEU A 32 1.33 -11.66 15.20
N GLY A 33 0.24 -11.30 15.87
CA GLY A 33 0.07 -10.00 16.52
C GLY A 33 -0.39 -8.90 15.55
N GLN A 34 -0.02 -7.66 15.87
CA GLN A 34 -0.39 -6.47 15.09
C GLN A 34 0.85 -5.69 14.65
N ILE A 35 0.70 -4.95 13.56
CA ILE A 35 1.69 -4.03 13.00
C ILE A 35 1.11 -2.62 12.92
N ASP A 36 1.98 -1.62 13.04
CA ASP A 36 1.63 -0.21 12.82
C ASP A 36 1.87 0.22 11.37
N ARG A 37 2.82 -0.44 10.69
CA ARG A 37 3.17 -0.16 9.29
C ARG A 37 3.40 -1.43 8.52
N VAL A 38 2.99 -1.44 7.26
CA VAL A 38 3.28 -2.52 6.30
C VAL A 38 4.79 -2.78 6.21
N SER A 39 5.59 -1.71 6.33
CA SER A 39 7.05 -1.81 6.28
C SER A 39 7.62 -2.70 7.39
N ASP A 40 7.02 -2.70 8.57
CA ASP A 40 7.50 -3.50 9.71
C ASP A 40 7.39 -4.98 9.38
N ALA A 41 6.23 -5.40 8.84
CA ALA A 41 6.02 -6.75 8.34
C ALA A 41 7.00 -7.15 7.22
N VAL A 42 7.21 -6.28 6.23
CA VAL A 42 8.14 -6.58 5.13
C VAL A 42 9.58 -6.65 5.61
N TYR A 43 9.99 -5.81 6.58
CA TYR A 43 11.33 -5.86 7.18
C TYR A 43 11.55 -7.17 7.95
N THR A 44 10.55 -7.65 8.70
CA THR A 44 10.63 -8.93 9.43
C THR A 44 10.93 -10.12 8.51
N LEU A 45 10.44 -10.13 7.27
CA LEU A 45 10.76 -11.19 6.30
C LEU A 45 12.27 -11.31 6.01
N GLY A 46 13.00 -10.20 6.10
CA GLY A 46 14.46 -10.16 5.92
C GLY A 46 15.26 -10.25 7.22
N ASP A 47 14.61 -10.23 8.39
CA ASP A 47 15.31 -10.17 9.67
C ASP A 47 15.93 -11.52 10.04
N LYS A 48 17.25 -11.57 10.24
CA LYS A 48 17.96 -12.79 10.62
C LYS A 48 17.55 -13.35 11.99
N TYR A 49 16.91 -12.55 12.85
CA TYR A 49 16.50 -12.96 14.19
C TYR A 49 15.08 -13.56 14.24
N ALA A 50 14.24 -13.29 13.23
CA ALA A 50 12.93 -13.92 13.12
C ALA A 50 13.07 -15.38 12.65
N CYS A 51 12.30 -16.28 13.27
CA CYS A 51 12.38 -17.69 12.97
C CYS A 51 11.79 -18.00 11.58
N ALA A 52 12.21 -19.10 10.96
CA ALA A 52 11.79 -19.43 9.60
C ALA A 52 10.27 -19.64 9.49
N ALA A 53 9.66 -20.31 10.46
CA ALA A 53 8.22 -20.58 10.49
C ALA A 53 7.40 -19.26 10.54
N GLU A 54 7.78 -18.34 11.42
CA GLU A 54 7.13 -17.03 11.54
C GLU A 54 7.25 -16.23 10.23
N LYS A 55 8.40 -16.28 9.55
CA LYS A 55 8.56 -15.62 8.24
C LYS A 55 7.71 -16.24 7.15
N GLU A 56 7.57 -17.56 7.13
CA GLU A 56 6.73 -18.25 6.16
C GLU A 56 5.26 -17.89 6.36
N GLU A 57 4.81 -17.87 7.61
CA GLU A 57 3.44 -17.51 7.95
C GLU A 57 3.15 -16.02 7.67
N LEU A 58 4.07 -15.13 8.06
CA LEU A 58 3.98 -13.70 7.75
C LEU A 58 3.96 -13.45 6.24
N ARG A 59 4.78 -14.18 5.48
CA ARG A 59 4.78 -14.11 4.01
C ARG A 59 3.45 -14.60 3.44
N ALA A 60 2.90 -15.70 3.95
CA ALA A 60 1.61 -16.21 3.51
C ALA A 60 0.49 -15.19 3.75
N VAL A 61 0.48 -14.53 4.92
CA VAL A 61 -0.48 -13.47 5.24
C VAL A 61 -0.34 -12.28 4.29
N LEU A 62 0.89 -11.76 4.11
CA LEU A 62 1.15 -10.64 3.20
C LEU A 62 0.69 -10.94 1.77
N LEU A 63 1.07 -12.11 1.23
CA LEU A 63 0.70 -12.51 -0.12
C LEU A 63 -0.81 -12.76 -0.26
N GLY A 64 -1.44 -13.32 0.78
CA GLY A 64 -2.88 -13.55 0.82
C GLY A 64 -3.67 -12.24 0.78
N VAL A 65 -3.33 -11.29 1.64
CA VAL A 65 -4.01 -9.97 1.69
C VAL A 65 -3.75 -9.17 0.42
N PHE A 66 -2.50 -9.09 -0.02
CA PHE A 66 -2.16 -8.34 -1.23
C PHE A 66 -2.77 -8.97 -2.49
N GLY A 67 -2.80 -10.31 -2.55
CA GLY A 67 -3.44 -11.05 -3.63
C GLY A 67 -4.94 -10.86 -3.64
N ALA A 68 -5.60 -10.83 -2.47
CA ALA A 68 -7.03 -10.57 -2.37
C ALA A 68 -7.40 -9.15 -2.81
N LEU A 69 -6.57 -8.15 -2.46
CA LEU A 69 -6.79 -6.76 -2.87
C LEU A 69 -6.61 -6.55 -4.37
N THR A 70 -5.56 -7.14 -4.95
CA THR A 70 -5.19 -6.91 -6.35
C THR A 70 -5.80 -7.91 -7.32
N GLY A 71 -6.35 -9.01 -6.84
CA GLY A 71 -6.77 -10.15 -7.66
C GLY A 71 -5.62 -10.91 -8.32
N SER A 72 -4.36 -10.66 -7.93
CA SER A 72 -3.19 -11.28 -8.58
C SER A 72 -2.08 -11.65 -7.58
N ALA A 73 -1.71 -12.94 -7.58
CA ALA A 73 -0.60 -13.45 -6.79
C ALA A 73 0.77 -12.93 -7.29
N ASP A 74 0.90 -12.66 -8.60
CA ASP A 74 2.13 -12.08 -9.15
C ASP A 74 2.33 -10.65 -8.66
N VAL A 75 1.28 -9.83 -8.73
CA VAL A 75 1.29 -8.46 -8.23
C VAL A 75 1.59 -8.44 -6.73
N ALA A 76 1.02 -9.35 -5.95
CA ALA A 76 1.30 -9.49 -4.52
C ALA A 76 2.78 -9.78 -4.24
N ARG A 77 3.38 -10.73 -4.96
CA ARG A 77 4.80 -11.08 -4.82
C ARG A 77 5.70 -9.90 -5.18
N ASP A 78 5.40 -9.24 -6.31
CA ASP A 78 6.15 -8.08 -6.77
C ASP A 78 6.01 -6.89 -5.81
N ALA A 79 4.83 -6.71 -5.21
CA ALA A 79 4.59 -5.68 -4.21
C ALA A 79 5.45 -5.87 -2.96
N VAL A 80 5.50 -7.10 -2.42
CA VAL A 80 6.36 -7.40 -1.26
C VAL A 80 7.83 -7.17 -1.61
N ALA A 81 8.28 -7.63 -2.79
CA ALA A 81 9.66 -7.48 -3.22
C ALA A 81 10.09 -6.01 -3.45
N SER A 82 9.19 -5.19 -4.02
CA SER A 82 9.47 -3.79 -4.35
C SER A 82 9.14 -2.79 -3.25
N TRP A 83 8.58 -3.24 -2.12
CA TRP A 83 8.13 -2.37 -1.03
C TRP A 83 9.23 -1.44 -0.50
N SER A 84 10.47 -1.96 -0.41
CA SER A 84 11.62 -1.20 0.09
C SER A 84 11.93 0.04 -0.78
N GLU A 85 11.73 -0.06 -2.10
CA GLU A 85 11.93 1.05 -3.04
C GLU A 85 10.78 2.07 -2.96
N VAL A 86 9.53 1.62 -2.78
CA VAL A 86 8.41 2.53 -2.46
C VAL A 86 8.68 3.33 -1.18
N MET A 87 9.19 2.67 -0.14
CA MET A 87 9.57 3.34 1.10
C MET A 87 10.74 4.31 0.92
N ARG A 88 11.66 4.03 0.00
CA ARG A 88 12.70 4.97 -0.40
C ARG A 88 12.11 6.21 -1.05
N TRP A 89 11.11 6.06 -1.92
CA TRP A 89 10.41 7.18 -2.56
C TRP A 89 9.67 8.00 -1.51
N ARG A 90 8.96 7.35 -0.58
CA ARG A 90 8.30 8.02 0.54
C ARG A 90 9.26 8.84 1.40
N ARG A 91 10.40 8.27 1.80
CA ARG A 91 11.42 8.99 2.59
C ARG A 91 11.93 10.23 1.85
N ARG A 92 12.21 10.11 0.55
CA ARG A 92 12.61 11.26 -0.30
C ARG A 92 11.52 12.32 -0.37
N ARG A 93 10.27 11.90 -0.53
CA ARG A 93 9.11 12.80 -0.55
C ARG A 93 9.03 13.60 0.75
N MET A 94 9.04 12.91 1.89
CA MET A 94 8.96 13.54 3.22
C MET A 94 10.13 14.50 3.50
N ALA A 95 11.34 14.18 3.02
CA ALA A 95 12.51 15.07 3.21
C ALA A 95 12.45 16.34 2.33
N SER A 96 11.76 16.28 1.20
CA SER A 96 11.67 17.38 0.22
C SER A 96 10.40 18.23 0.35
N ALA A 97 9.39 17.72 1.05
CA ALA A 97 8.11 18.38 1.24
C ALA A 97 8.10 19.20 2.53
N PRO A 98 7.52 20.42 2.54
CA PRO A 98 7.02 20.95 3.81
C PRO A 98 6.04 19.93 4.41
N PRO A 99 5.98 19.79 5.74
CA PRO A 99 5.06 18.88 6.39
C PRO A 99 3.65 19.12 5.86
N LEU A 100 2.86 18.06 5.66
CA LEU A 100 1.47 18.10 5.16
C LEU A 100 0.50 18.82 6.14
N LEU A 101 1.01 19.66 7.04
CA LEU A 101 0.27 20.52 7.93
C LEU A 101 -0.47 21.59 7.11
N GLY A 102 -1.79 21.48 7.06
CA GLY A 102 -2.67 22.49 6.46
C GLY A 102 -3.13 22.20 5.03
N MET A 103 -2.75 21.08 4.42
CA MET A 103 -3.41 20.62 3.21
C MET A 103 -4.79 20.05 3.59
N PRO A 104 -5.88 20.43 2.91
CA PRO A 104 -7.18 19.80 3.15
C PRO A 104 -7.05 18.28 2.99
N PRO A 105 -7.86 17.47 3.71
CA PRO A 105 -7.86 16.02 3.55
C PRO A 105 -8.02 15.72 2.07
N LEU A 106 -6.94 15.25 1.46
CA LEU A 106 -6.83 15.16 0.02
C LEU A 106 -7.55 13.89 -0.37
N LEU A 107 -8.87 14.03 -0.54
CA LEU A 107 -9.78 12.99 -0.96
C LEU A 107 -9.14 12.25 -2.13
N ILE A 108 -9.14 10.92 -2.04
CA ILE A 108 -8.74 10.09 -3.16
C ILE A 108 -9.76 10.39 -4.26
N ASP A 109 -9.29 10.84 -5.42
CA ASP A 109 -10.13 11.19 -6.56
C ASP A 109 -10.12 10.05 -7.56
N GLU A 110 -11.29 9.62 -8.02
CA GLU A 110 -11.44 8.52 -8.97
C GLU A 110 -10.74 8.84 -10.30
N GLY A 111 -10.83 10.10 -10.76
CA GLY A 111 -10.15 10.55 -11.97
C GLY A 111 -8.62 10.49 -11.84
N MET A 112 -8.08 10.87 -10.68
CA MET A 112 -6.66 10.75 -10.36
C MET A 112 -6.21 9.29 -10.34
N LEU A 113 -6.95 8.40 -9.67
CA LEU A 113 -6.63 6.97 -9.65
C LEU A 113 -6.64 6.34 -11.04
N GLY A 114 -7.66 6.63 -11.86
CA GLY A 114 -7.73 6.11 -13.23
C GLY A 114 -6.54 6.53 -14.08
N ARG A 115 -6.10 7.80 -13.99
CA ARG A 115 -4.89 8.29 -14.68
C ARG A 115 -3.63 7.62 -14.16
N LEU A 116 -3.51 7.47 -12.84
CA LEU A 116 -2.35 6.82 -12.23
C LEU A 116 -2.27 5.34 -12.62
N ALA A 117 -3.38 4.61 -12.63
CA ALA A 117 -3.45 3.22 -13.06
C ALA A 117 -2.99 3.02 -14.51
N GLY A 118 -3.43 3.89 -15.43
CA GLY A 118 -2.96 3.89 -16.81
C GLY A 118 -1.44 4.10 -16.93
N ARG A 119 -0.89 5.03 -16.13
CA ARG A 119 0.56 5.31 -16.11
C ARG A 119 1.38 4.20 -15.45
N VAL A 120 0.91 3.61 -14.35
CA VAL A 120 1.60 2.50 -13.68
C VAL A 120 1.74 1.29 -14.61
N THR A 121 0.73 1.05 -15.44
CA THR A 121 0.73 -0.04 -16.41
C THR A 121 1.76 0.17 -17.53
N SER A 122 1.97 1.42 -17.97
CA SER A 122 2.68 1.71 -19.23
C SER A 122 4.02 2.44 -19.08
N ALA A 123 4.22 3.21 -18.01
CA ALA A 123 5.41 4.05 -17.87
C ALA A 123 6.56 3.31 -17.18
N GLU A 124 7.75 3.38 -17.79
CA GLU A 124 8.99 2.79 -17.29
C GLU A 124 9.41 3.31 -15.91
N ALA A 125 9.02 4.55 -15.58
CA ALA A 125 9.27 5.12 -14.26
C ALA A 125 8.69 4.29 -13.10
N PHE A 126 7.60 3.55 -13.34
CA PHE A 126 6.97 2.68 -12.35
C PHE A 126 7.45 1.23 -12.40
N ALA A 127 8.23 0.83 -13.42
CA ALA A 127 8.74 -0.54 -13.55
C ALA A 127 9.34 -1.12 -12.25
N PRO A 128 10.18 -0.41 -11.47
CA PRO A 128 10.79 -0.98 -10.27
C PRO A 128 9.82 -1.19 -9.10
N VAL A 129 8.63 -0.60 -9.14
CA VAL A 129 7.63 -0.65 -8.06
C VAL A 129 6.23 -0.99 -8.55
N ARG A 130 6.10 -1.53 -9.76
CA ARG A 130 4.81 -1.67 -10.45
C ARG A 130 3.82 -2.49 -9.62
N GLY A 131 4.26 -3.62 -9.07
CA GLY A 131 3.42 -4.45 -8.20
C GLY A 131 2.93 -3.69 -6.96
N ALA A 132 3.82 -2.99 -6.27
CA ALA A 132 3.45 -2.18 -5.11
C ALA A 132 2.55 -1.00 -5.49
N ALA A 133 2.76 -0.39 -6.65
CA ALA A 133 1.90 0.68 -7.15
C ALA A 133 0.49 0.20 -7.47
N GLN A 134 0.35 -0.97 -8.10
CA GLN A 134 -0.94 -1.60 -8.35
C GLN A 134 -1.66 -1.96 -7.04
N LEU A 135 -0.94 -2.46 -6.04
CA LEU A 135 -1.49 -2.72 -4.70
C LEU A 135 -1.99 -1.43 -4.03
N LEU A 136 -1.23 -0.34 -4.10
CA LEU A 136 -1.64 0.94 -3.52
C LEU A 136 -2.86 1.54 -4.22
N ILE A 137 -2.98 1.36 -5.54
CA ILE A 137 -4.18 1.75 -6.31
C ILE A 137 -5.37 0.91 -5.86
N ALA A 138 -5.24 -0.41 -5.76
CA ALA A 138 -6.33 -1.29 -5.30
C ALA A 138 -6.79 -0.94 -3.87
N ALA A 139 -5.85 -0.63 -2.97
CA ALA A 139 -6.17 -0.13 -1.64
C ALA A 139 -6.92 1.21 -1.69
N ALA A 140 -6.54 2.11 -2.60
CA ALA A 140 -7.20 3.39 -2.78
C ALA A 140 -8.64 3.24 -3.32
N GLU A 141 -8.85 2.34 -4.28
CA GLU A 141 -10.17 1.99 -4.81
C GLU A 141 -11.08 1.41 -3.72
N ARG A 142 -10.50 0.63 -2.80
CA ARG A 142 -11.22 0.10 -1.63
C ARG A 142 -11.69 1.22 -0.70
N VAL A 143 -10.81 2.15 -0.35
CA VAL A 143 -11.16 3.33 0.47
C VAL A 143 -12.27 4.15 -0.19
N LEU A 144 -12.16 4.40 -1.50
CA LEU A 144 -13.20 5.11 -2.25
C LEU A 144 -14.56 4.40 -2.21
N SER A 145 -14.55 3.08 -2.41
CA SER A 145 -15.76 2.26 -2.39
C SER A 145 -16.44 2.29 -1.02
N GLU A 146 -15.66 2.27 0.06
CA GLU A 146 -16.17 2.35 1.43
C GLU A 146 -16.75 3.73 1.75
N GLN A 147 -16.08 4.81 1.33
CA GLN A 147 -16.60 6.18 1.47
C GLN A 147 -17.97 6.34 0.78
N ARG A 148 -18.11 5.87 -0.45
CA ARG A 148 -19.39 5.90 -1.19
C ARG A 148 -20.53 5.19 -0.45
N ARG A 149 -20.24 4.04 0.17
CA ARG A 149 -21.23 3.27 0.93
C ARG A 149 -21.67 4.03 2.17
N MET A 150 -20.73 4.69 2.86
CA MET A 150 -21.04 5.50 4.03
C MET A 150 -21.84 6.75 3.68
N ASP A 151 -21.53 7.42 2.58
CA ASP A 151 -22.26 8.61 2.13
C ASP A 151 -23.68 8.26 1.67
N GLY A 152 -23.84 7.18 0.90
CA GLY A 152 -25.17 6.70 0.49
C GLY A 152 -26.05 6.21 1.66
N MET A 153 -25.46 5.82 2.78
CA MET A 153 -26.20 5.50 4.01
C MET A 153 -26.62 6.73 4.83
N ARG A 154 -26.00 7.90 4.61
CA ARG A 154 -26.34 9.16 5.30
C ARG A 154 -27.47 9.92 4.62
N GLU A 155 -27.78 9.58 3.37
CA GLU A 155 -28.85 10.19 2.57
C GLU A 155 -30.21 9.48 2.70
N LEU A 156 -30.29 8.41 3.52
CA LEU A 156 -31.50 7.64 3.83
C LEU A 156 -31.97 7.89 5.26
#